data_AF-A0A7K0RER6-F1
#
_entry.id   AF-A0A7K0RER6-F1
#
_cell.length_a   1.000
_cell.length_b   1.000
_cell.length_c   1.000
_cell.angle_alpha   90.00
_cell.angle_beta   90.00
_cell.angle_gamma   90.00
#
_symmetry.space_group_name_H-M   'P 1'
#
loop_
_entity.id
_entity.type
_entity.pdbx_description
1 polymer ?
#
loop_
_entity_poly.entity_id
_entity_poly.type
_entity_poly.pdbx_seq_one_letter_code
_entity_poly.pdbx_strand_id
1 'polypeptide(L)'
;MSDKEQVVDSTLRTTSTDGIPAESLTAADTAGQRPKRSGKDITNLLIRTIAPVLLAIVAGGLILLAMGKDPLFFYGNIINYGIMGRGWQQSLVMMTPLLLLAAGLIVVFRGKLWNLGYDAQYLLAAVLVIGFAPTLNAVLPWWLTLIVLTLLGIVVGAAWTIVPAILKARFETNEIITTLMMSFIGVGIANLLVRGPFQDPDVVVPQTQSIPLDSMLPYIPGTRIHVGLIVAVVVVLILHWV
;
A
#
# COMPACT_ATOMS: atom_id res chain seq x y z
N MET A 1 19.86 78.14 13.25
CA MET A 1 20.31 76.89 13.92
C MET A 1 19.09 76.20 14.53
N SER A 2 18.06 75.91 13.72
CA SER A 2 16.70 75.59 14.18
C SER A 2 15.95 74.79 13.11
N ASP A 3 16.55 73.72 12.60
CA ASP A 3 15.86 72.88 11.60
C ASP A 3 16.34 71.42 11.54
N LYS A 4 16.98 70.93 12.61
CA LYS A 4 17.45 69.54 12.69
C LYS A 4 16.98 68.77 13.92
N GLU A 5 16.32 69.42 14.88
CA GLU A 5 15.79 68.75 16.09
C GLU A 5 14.31 68.36 15.97
N GLN A 6 13.53 68.96 15.05
CA GLN A 6 12.12 68.59 14.86
C GLN A 6 11.90 67.31 14.03
N VAL A 7 12.92 66.84 13.30
CA VAL A 7 12.79 65.63 12.47
C VAL A 7 13.04 64.35 13.27
N VAL A 8 13.65 64.45 14.45
CA VAL A 8 14.01 63.27 15.27
C VAL A 8 12.89 62.88 16.25
N ASP A 9 12.02 63.82 16.64
CA ASP A 9 10.98 63.55 17.66
C ASP A 9 9.66 63.01 17.09
N SER A 10 9.45 63.07 15.77
CA SER A 10 8.24 62.54 15.13
C SER A 10 8.30 61.03 14.86
N THR A 11 9.48 60.41 14.96
CA THR A 11 9.68 58.98 14.67
C THR A 11 9.63 58.07 15.90
N LEU A 12 9.56 58.65 17.12
CA LEU A 12 9.63 57.89 18.37
C LEU A 12 8.29 57.69 19.09
N ARG A 13 7.16 58.05 18.47
CA ARG A 13 5.81 57.88 19.05
C ARG A 13 4.98 56.73 18.49
N THR A 14 5.57 55.80 17.74
CA THR A 14 4.86 54.59 17.27
C THR A 14 5.35 53.28 17.90
N THR A 15 6.31 53.32 18.81
CA THR A 15 6.72 52.16 19.62
C THR A 15 5.82 51.99 20.85
N SER A 16 4.53 51.71 20.60
CA SER A 16 3.67 51.01 21.55
C SER A 16 3.96 49.51 21.39
N THR A 17 4.88 49.01 22.22
CA THR A 17 5.15 47.66 22.76
C THR A 17 4.57 46.34 22.20
N ASP A 18 3.78 46.27 21.14
CA ASP A 18 3.43 45.00 20.46
C ASP A 18 3.22 45.27 18.97
N GLY A 19 4.26 45.00 18.18
CA GLY A 19 4.31 45.26 16.73
C GLY A 19 3.46 44.30 15.90
N ILE A 20 2.20 44.09 16.26
CA ILE A 20 1.22 43.35 15.47
C ILE A 20 0.23 44.38 14.88
N PRO A 21 0.22 44.61 13.55
CA PRO A 21 -0.77 45.48 12.92
C PRO A 21 -2.18 45.06 13.35
N ALA A 22 -3.06 45.98 13.76
CA ALA A 22 -4.42 45.65 14.19
C ALA A 22 -5.23 44.84 13.13
N GLU A 23 -4.85 45.00 11.86
CA GLU A 23 -5.37 44.21 10.73
C GLU A 23 -5.01 42.72 10.82
N SER A 24 -3.84 42.39 11.37
CA SER A 24 -3.38 41.02 11.57
C SER A 24 -4.01 40.33 12.79
N LEU A 25 -4.42 41.09 13.82
CA LEU A 25 -5.27 40.55 14.90
C LEU A 25 -6.68 40.21 14.38
N THR A 26 -7.23 41.05 13.49
CA THR A 26 -8.56 40.85 12.89
C THR A 26 -8.56 39.70 11.87
N ALA A 27 -7.49 39.58 11.07
CA ALA A 27 -7.30 38.45 10.15
C ALA A 27 -7.07 37.13 10.90
N ALA A 28 -6.33 37.14 12.01
CA ALA A 28 -6.12 35.96 12.85
C ALA A 28 -7.41 35.48 13.53
N ASP A 29 -8.28 36.40 13.97
CA ASP A 29 -9.57 36.07 14.58
C ASP A 29 -10.59 35.52 13.57
N THR A 30 -10.44 35.90 12.29
CA THR A 30 -11.27 35.41 11.19
C THR A 30 -10.77 34.05 10.65
N ALA A 31 -9.46 33.78 10.71
CA ALA A 31 -8.85 32.52 10.28
C ALA A 31 -9.14 31.32 11.22
N GLY A 32 -9.58 31.57 12.46
CA GLY A 32 -9.89 30.55 13.46
C GLY A 32 -11.30 29.94 13.36
N GLN A 33 -12.19 30.53 12.57
CA GLN A 33 -13.57 30.02 12.44
C GLN A 33 -13.63 28.86 11.45
N ARG A 34 -13.38 27.64 11.95
CA ARG A 34 -13.73 26.41 11.22
C ARG A 34 -15.20 26.51 10.79
N PRO A 35 -15.54 26.39 9.50
CA PRO A 35 -16.93 26.50 9.08
C PRO A 35 -17.75 25.47 9.86
N LYS A 36 -18.77 25.93 10.60
CA LYS A 36 -19.75 25.07 11.24
C LYS A 36 -20.39 24.24 10.13
N ARG A 37 -19.98 22.99 9.97
CA ARG A 37 -20.51 22.05 8.97
C ARG A 37 -22.02 22.01 9.14
N SER A 38 -22.73 22.59 8.18
CA SER A 38 -24.19 22.64 8.18
C SER A 38 -24.72 21.23 7.97
N GLY A 39 -25.90 20.89 8.52
CA GLY A 39 -26.54 19.60 8.25
C GLY A 39 -26.72 19.33 6.75
N LYS A 40 -26.87 20.40 5.95
CA LYS A 40 -26.90 20.33 4.48
C LYS A 40 -25.58 19.87 3.87
N ASP A 41 -24.45 20.17 4.51
CA ASP A 41 -23.12 19.76 4.04
C ASP A 41 -22.87 18.27 4.30
N ILE A 42 -23.36 17.74 5.42
CA ILE A 42 -23.30 16.31 5.73
C ILE A 42 -24.19 15.52 4.76
N THR A 43 -25.41 15.99 4.50
CA THR A 43 -26.29 15.36 3.50
C THR A 43 -25.67 15.37 2.10
N ASN A 44 -25.06 16.49 1.68
CA ASN A 44 -24.37 16.58 0.39
C ASN A 44 -23.14 15.67 0.31
N LEU A 45 -22.38 15.53 1.41
CA LEU A 45 -21.26 14.59 1.51
C LEU A 45 -21.71 13.13 1.44
N LEU A 46 -22.78 12.77 2.15
CA LEU A 46 -23.36 11.43 2.13
C LEU A 46 -23.87 11.08 0.73
N ILE A 47 -24.58 12.00 0.07
CA ILE A 47 -25.05 11.79 -1.31
C ILE A 47 -23.87 11.58 -2.25
N ARG A 48 -22.83 12.42 -2.19
CA ARG A 48 -21.65 12.27 -3.06
C ARG A 48 -20.88 10.97 -2.83
N THR A 49 -20.99 10.36 -1.66
CA THR A 49 -20.28 9.11 -1.32
C THR A 49 -21.13 7.87 -1.58
N ILE A 50 -22.41 7.89 -1.21
CA ILE A 50 -23.29 6.72 -1.29
C ILE A 50 -23.94 6.59 -2.67
N ALA A 51 -24.29 7.70 -3.33
CA ALA A 51 -24.96 7.65 -4.62
C ALA A 51 -24.15 6.92 -5.71
N PRO A 52 -22.83 7.12 -5.85
CA PRO A 52 -22.03 6.34 -6.81
C PRO A 52 -22.03 4.84 -6.51
N VAL A 53 -21.99 4.45 -5.23
CA VAL A 53 -22.02 3.03 -4.82
C VAL A 53 -23.36 2.40 -5.18
N LEU A 54 -24.48 3.08 -4.89
CA LEU A 54 -25.81 2.60 -5.27
C LEU A 54 -25.97 2.52 -6.79
N LEU A 55 -25.51 3.53 -7.52
CA LEU A 55 -25.51 3.52 -8.98
C LEU A 55 -24.69 2.35 -9.54
N ALA A 56 -23.53 2.04 -8.96
CA ALA A 56 -22.70 0.92 -9.37
C ALA A 56 -23.40 -0.43 -9.11
N ILE A 57 -24.08 -0.60 -7.98
CA ILE A 57 -24.88 -1.81 -7.68
C ILE A 57 -26.04 -1.93 -8.69
N VAL A 58 -26.76 -0.84 -8.96
CA VAL A 58 -27.86 -0.87 -9.94
C VAL A 58 -27.33 -1.18 -11.34
N ALA A 59 -26.26 -0.53 -11.78
CA ALA A 59 -25.64 -0.77 -13.08
C ALA A 59 -25.15 -2.22 -13.22
N GLY A 60 -24.49 -2.76 -12.20
CA GLY A 60 -24.10 -4.18 -12.16
C GLY A 60 -25.31 -5.10 -12.24
N GLY A 61 -26.42 -4.74 -11.59
CA GLY A 61 -27.65 -5.53 -11.60
C GLY A 61 -28.31 -5.52 -12.98
N LEU A 62 -28.31 -4.38 -13.66
CA LEU A 62 -28.78 -4.28 -15.04
C LEU A 62 -27.95 -5.15 -16.00
N ILE A 63 -26.63 -5.22 -15.81
CA ILE A 63 -25.76 -6.11 -16.59
C ILE A 63 -26.11 -7.58 -16.32
N LEU A 64 -26.32 -7.96 -15.05
CA LEU A 64 -26.73 -9.32 -14.70
C LEU A 64 -28.07 -9.70 -15.33
N LEU A 65 -29.04 -8.78 -15.33
CA LEU A 65 -30.32 -8.98 -16.02
C LEU A 65 -30.14 -9.15 -17.53
N ALA A 66 -29.27 -8.35 -18.15
CA ALA A 66 -28.95 -8.48 -19.58
C ALA A 66 -28.29 -9.83 -19.91
N MET A 67 -27.56 -10.42 -18.96
CA MET A 67 -27.00 -11.78 -19.05
C MET A 67 -27.99 -12.90 -18.66
N GLY A 68 -29.25 -12.56 -18.36
CA GLY A 68 -30.28 -13.52 -17.94
C GLY A 68 -30.09 -14.09 -16.53
N LYS A 69 -29.29 -13.43 -15.68
CA LYS A 69 -29.05 -13.82 -14.27
C LYS A 69 -29.87 -12.94 -13.34
N ASP A 70 -30.45 -13.53 -12.30
CA ASP A 70 -31.15 -12.79 -11.24
C ASP A 70 -30.14 -11.98 -10.38
N PRO A 71 -30.23 -10.64 -10.33
CA PRO A 71 -29.30 -9.82 -9.55
C PRO A 71 -29.48 -9.95 -8.05
N LEU A 72 -30.72 -10.07 -7.56
CA LEU A 72 -30.99 -10.16 -6.12
C LEU A 72 -30.44 -11.47 -5.57
N PHE A 73 -30.61 -12.57 -6.32
CA PHE A 73 -30.01 -13.85 -5.96
C PHE A 73 -28.47 -13.78 -5.96
N PHE A 74 -27.88 -13.12 -6.97
CA PHE A 74 -26.43 -12.94 -7.05
C PHE A 74 -25.87 -12.11 -5.89
N TYR A 75 -26.48 -10.97 -5.58
CA TYR A 75 -26.06 -10.14 -4.43
C TYR A 75 -26.28 -10.83 -3.10
N GLY A 76 -27.38 -11.57 -2.95
CA GLY A 76 -27.62 -12.42 -1.79
C GLY A 76 -26.51 -13.46 -1.60
N ASN A 77 -26.05 -14.09 -2.68
CA ASN A 77 -24.92 -15.02 -2.63
C ASN A 77 -23.60 -14.35 -2.26
N ILE A 78 -23.32 -13.15 -2.79
CA ILE A 78 -22.11 -12.40 -2.40
C ILE A 78 -22.06 -12.17 -0.90
N ILE A 79 -23.18 -11.71 -0.32
CA ILE A 79 -23.27 -11.43 1.12
C ILE A 79 -23.14 -12.75 1.92
N ASN A 80 -23.89 -13.78 1.53
CA ASN A 80 -23.89 -15.07 2.22
C ASN A 80 -22.55 -15.79 2.17
N TYR A 81 -21.90 -15.90 1.01
CA TYR A 81 -20.62 -16.61 0.89
C TYR A 81 -19.43 -15.74 1.30
N GLY A 82 -19.52 -14.43 1.09
CA GLY A 82 -18.46 -13.47 1.41
C GLY A 82 -18.38 -13.15 2.90
N ILE A 83 -19.44 -12.55 3.44
CA ILE A 83 -19.45 -11.97 4.80
C ILE A 83 -19.92 -13.00 5.83
N MET A 84 -21.09 -13.61 5.62
CA MET A 84 -21.67 -14.55 6.58
C MET A 84 -21.02 -15.94 6.51
N GLY A 85 -20.41 -16.26 5.38
CA GLY A 85 -19.72 -17.51 5.12
C GLY A 85 -18.28 -17.50 5.61
N ARG A 86 -17.43 -18.29 4.95
CA ARG A 86 -15.98 -18.33 5.24
C ARG A 86 -15.15 -17.46 4.29
N GLY A 87 -15.80 -16.65 3.44
CA GLY A 87 -15.12 -15.79 2.46
C GLY A 87 -14.16 -14.77 3.09
N TRP A 88 -14.51 -14.23 4.25
CA TRP A 88 -13.65 -13.31 5.01
C TRP A 88 -12.28 -13.89 5.36
N GLN A 89 -12.15 -15.22 5.48
CA GLN A 89 -10.85 -15.86 5.73
C GLN A 89 -9.90 -15.65 4.55
N GLN A 90 -10.41 -15.67 3.32
CA GLN A 90 -9.61 -15.40 2.12
C GLN A 90 -9.14 -13.94 2.09
N SER A 91 -9.98 -13.01 2.56
CA SER A 91 -9.61 -11.60 2.68
C SER A 91 -8.43 -11.42 3.64
N LEU A 92 -8.40 -12.13 4.77
CA LEU A 92 -7.27 -12.12 5.71
C LEU A 92 -5.99 -12.71 5.11
N VAL A 93 -6.11 -13.78 4.33
CA VAL A 93 -4.98 -14.37 3.59
C VAL A 93 -4.40 -13.36 2.60
N MET A 94 -5.25 -12.71 1.79
CA MET A 94 -4.83 -11.68 0.83
C MET A 94 -4.26 -10.43 1.52
N MET A 95 -4.74 -10.10 2.73
CA MET A 95 -4.24 -8.98 3.53
C MET A 95 -2.82 -9.23 4.07
N THR A 96 -2.42 -10.50 4.27
CA THR A 96 -1.13 -10.86 4.87
C THR A 96 0.09 -10.24 4.16
N PRO A 97 0.28 -10.41 2.83
CA PRO A 97 1.40 -9.78 2.14
C PRO A 97 1.29 -8.25 2.13
N LEU A 98 0.07 -7.70 2.05
CA LEU A 98 -0.15 -6.24 2.08
C LEU A 98 0.26 -5.64 3.43
N LEU A 99 0.02 -6.33 4.54
CA LEU A 99 0.48 -5.91 5.86
C LEU A 99 2.00 -5.86 5.95
N LEU A 100 2.69 -6.89 5.44
CA LEU A 100 4.16 -6.92 5.43
C LEU A 100 4.75 -5.81 4.56
N LEU A 101 4.15 -5.54 3.40
CA LEU A 101 4.55 -4.42 2.53
C LEU A 101 4.35 -3.07 3.22
N ALA A 102 3.18 -2.85 3.84
CA ALA A 102 2.91 -1.63 4.60
C ALA A 102 3.90 -1.44 5.76
N ALA A 103 4.19 -2.52 6.49
CA ALA A 103 5.16 -2.50 7.59
C ALA A 103 6.56 -2.07 7.12
N GLY A 104 7.03 -2.63 6.00
CA GLY A 104 8.30 -2.21 5.39
C GLY A 104 8.30 -0.76 4.90
N LEU A 105 7.21 -0.31 4.26
CA LEU A 105 7.08 1.07 3.79
C LEU A 105 7.09 2.10 4.94
N ILE A 106 6.48 1.78 6.08
CA ILE A 106 6.52 2.64 7.27
C ILE A 106 7.97 2.91 7.70
N VAL A 107 8.83 1.88 7.68
CA VAL A 107 10.26 2.04 8.03
C VAL A 107 10.96 2.95 7.03
N VAL A 108 10.69 2.79 5.73
CA VAL A 108 11.26 3.63 4.67
C VAL A 108 10.82 5.09 4.82
N PHE A 109 9.53 5.34 5.09
CA PHE A 109 9.00 6.68 5.29
C PHE A 109 9.55 7.37 6.54
N ARG A 110 9.88 6.63 7.60
CA ARG A 110 10.61 7.20 8.75
C ARG A 110 12.00 7.73 8.36
N GLY A 111 12.63 7.14 7.34
CA GLY A 111 13.86 7.64 6.73
C GLY A 111 13.68 8.86 5.81
N LYS A 112 12.45 9.41 5.69
CA LYS A 112 12.07 10.47 4.74
C LYS A 112 12.32 10.13 3.28
N LEU A 113 12.40 8.84 2.97
CA LEU A 113 12.55 8.33 1.62
C LEU A 113 11.21 7.80 1.11
N TRP A 114 10.97 7.93 -0.19
CA TRP A 114 9.81 7.35 -0.85
C TRP A 114 10.21 6.14 -1.70
N ASN A 115 9.52 5.02 -1.50
CA ASN A 115 9.67 3.82 -2.32
C ASN A 115 8.32 3.44 -2.92
N LEU A 116 8.13 3.70 -4.22
CA LEU A 116 6.96 3.29 -5.00
C LEU A 116 7.24 2.03 -5.85
N GLY A 117 8.44 1.47 -5.74
CA GLY A 117 8.89 0.28 -6.46
C GLY A 117 8.60 -1.04 -5.73
N TYR A 118 7.79 -1.00 -4.67
CA TYR A 118 7.47 -2.17 -3.84
C TYR A 118 6.70 -3.26 -4.60
N ASP A 119 5.92 -2.89 -5.62
CA ASP A 119 5.19 -3.85 -6.46
C ASP A 119 6.17 -4.78 -7.20
N ALA A 120 7.22 -4.23 -7.81
CA ALA A 120 8.27 -5.04 -8.43
C ALA A 120 9.05 -5.87 -7.41
N GLN A 121 9.37 -5.31 -6.24
CA GLN A 121 10.08 -6.04 -5.18
C GLN A 121 9.28 -7.27 -4.76
N TYR A 122 7.99 -7.10 -4.52
CA TYR A 122 7.06 -8.16 -4.17
C TYR A 122 6.95 -9.20 -5.30
N LEU A 123 6.69 -8.76 -6.52
CA LEU A 123 6.44 -9.65 -7.66
C LEU A 123 7.69 -10.46 -8.05
N LEU A 124 8.86 -9.81 -8.10
CA LEU A 124 10.13 -10.50 -8.42
C LEU A 124 10.51 -11.49 -7.33
N ALA A 125 10.37 -11.10 -6.06
CA ALA A 125 10.59 -12.02 -4.95
C ALA A 125 9.61 -13.21 -5.02
N ALA A 126 8.33 -12.98 -5.29
CA ALA A 126 7.33 -14.03 -5.40
C ALA A 126 7.66 -15.02 -6.53
N VAL A 127 8.00 -14.52 -7.73
CA VAL A 127 8.34 -15.36 -8.89
C VAL A 127 9.62 -16.17 -8.66
N LEU A 128 10.66 -15.57 -8.07
CA LEU A 128 11.90 -16.29 -7.77
C LEU A 128 11.70 -17.32 -6.65
N VAL A 129 10.96 -16.96 -5.59
CA VAL A 129 10.63 -17.89 -4.50
C VAL A 129 9.86 -19.10 -5.04
N ILE A 130 8.77 -18.88 -5.77
CA ILE A 130 7.98 -20.01 -6.30
C ILE A 130 8.73 -20.76 -7.39
N GLY A 131 9.53 -20.08 -8.21
CA GLY A 131 10.31 -20.70 -9.29
C GLY A 131 11.41 -21.66 -8.79
N PHE A 132 12.06 -21.33 -7.67
CA PHE A 132 13.07 -22.19 -7.04
C PHE A 132 12.50 -23.18 -6.01
N ALA A 133 11.27 -23.01 -5.58
CA ALA A 133 10.72 -23.86 -4.52
C ALA A 133 10.55 -25.34 -4.92
N PRO A 134 10.15 -25.73 -6.15
CA PRO A 134 10.13 -27.15 -6.54
C PRO A 134 11.50 -27.82 -6.47
N THR A 135 12.55 -27.13 -6.94
CA THR A 135 13.92 -27.68 -6.93
C THR A 135 14.49 -27.77 -5.52
N LEU A 136 14.22 -26.78 -4.66
CA LEU A 136 14.65 -26.81 -3.26
C LEU A 136 13.87 -27.85 -2.44
N ASN A 137 12.56 -28.00 -2.65
CA ASN A 137 11.76 -29.02 -1.97
C ASN A 137 12.16 -30.45 -2.32
N ALA A 138 12.77 -30.67 -3.49
CA ALA A 138 13.28 -31.98 -3.87
C ALA A 138 14.57 -32.38 -3.13
N VAL A 139 15.32 -31.40 -2.59
CA VAL A 139 16.66 -31.61 -2.01
C VAL A 139 16.69 -31.36 -0.50
N LEU A 140 15.88 -30.42 -0.01
CA LEU A 140 15.90 -29.95 1.38
C LEU A 140 14.61 -30.34 2.13
N PRO A 141 14.68 -30.54 3.46
CA PRO A 141 13.50 -30.73 4.27
C PRO A 141 12.65 -29.46 4.32
N TRP A 142 11.33 -29.63 4.48
CA TRP A 142 10.33 -28.55 4.34
C TRP A 142 10.67 -27.26 5.10
N TRP A 143 11.07 -27.38 6.37
CA TRP A 143 11.35 -26.25 7.25
C TRP A 143 12.55 -25.43 6.78
N LEU A 144 13.58 -26.11 6.26
CA LEU A 144 14.78 -25.47 5.76
C LEU A 144 14.51 -24.80 4.41
N THR A 145 13.70 -25.43 3.55
CA THR A 145 13.24 -24.82 2.30
C THR A 145 12.53 -23.51 2.56
N LEU A 146 11.61 -23.44 3.53
CA LEU A 146 10.91 -22.20 3.88
C LEU A 146 11.86 -21.09 4.34
N ILE A 147 12.86 -21.41 5.16
CA ILE A 147 13.86 -20.44 5.61
C ILE A 147 14.67 -19.91 4.42
N VAL A 148 15.19 -20.81 3.57
CA VAL A 148 15.99 -20.44 2.41
C VAL A 148 15.18 -19.58 1.42
N LEU A 149 13.93 -19.95 1.15
CA LEU A 149 13.03 -19.18 0.29
C LEU A 149 12.69 -17.82 0.89
N THR A 150 12.49 -17.73 2.22
CA THR A 150 12.26 -16.45 2.90
C THR A 150 13.48 -15.54 2.76
N LEU A 151 14.69 -16.07 2.96
CA LEU A 151 15.93 -15.32 2.78
C LEU A 151 16.13 -14.90 1.32
N LEU A 152 15.80 -15.77 0.36
CA LEU A 152 15.83 -15.44 -1.06
C LEU A 152 14.93 -14.24 -1.35
N GLY A 153 13.69 -14.24 -0.85
CA GLY A 153 12.77 -13.11 -1.01
C GLY A 153 13.33 -11.80 -0.43
N ILE A 154 13.91 -11.85 0.77
CA ILE A 154 14.57 -10.68 1.40
C ILE A 154 15.72 -10.16 0.54
N VAL A 155 16.60 -11.05 0.08
CA VAL A 155 17.77 -10.69 -0.73
C VAL A 155 17.34 -10.09 -2.07
N VAL A 156 16.34 -10.67 -2.74
CA VAL A 156 15.81 -10.15 -4.00
C VAL A 156 15.22 -8.75 -3.81
N GLY A 157 14.38 -8.57 -2.80
CA GLY A 157 13.77 -7.27 -2.50
C GLY A 157 14.82 -6.20 -2.19
N ALA A 158 15.80 -6.53 -1.34
CA ALA A 158 16.91 -5.66 -1.01
C ALA A 158 17.76 -5.32 -2.25
N ALA A 159 18.18 -6.33 -3.01
CA ALA A 159 18.99 -6.16 -4.22
C ALA A 159 18.28 -5.26 -5.27
N TRP A 160 16.97 -5.40 -5.42
CA TRP A 160 16.20 -4.59 -6.36
C TRP A 160 16.18 -3.10 -5.97
N THR A 161 16.15 -2.79 -4.67
CA THR A 161 16.18 -1.40 -4.17
C THR A 161 17.55 -0.73 -4.27
N ILE A 162 18.64 -1.51 -4.38
CA ILE A 162 20.00 -0.95 -4.46
C ILE A 162 20.14 -0.03 -5.68
N VAL A 163 19.54 -0.39 -6.81
CA VAL A 163 19.62 0.40 -8.05
C VAL A 163 19.05 1.82 -7.83
N PRO A 164 17.77 2.02 -7.49
CA PRO A 164 17.24 3.37 -7.26
C PRO A 164 17.91 4.08 -6.09
N ALA A 165 18.37 3.35 -5.06
CA ALA A 165 19.10 3.94 -3.94
C ALA A 165 20.46 4.53 -4.36
N ILE A 166 21.24 3.82 -5.19
CA ILE A 166 22.50 4.33 -5.75
C ILE A 166 22.23 5.54 -6.64
N LEU A 167 21.20 5.47 -7.49
CA LEU A 167 20.84 6.58 -8.37
C LEU A 167 20.52 7.84 -7.57
N LYS A 168 19.74 7.69 -6.49
CA LYS A 168 19.45 8.79 -5.57
C LYS A 168 20.72 9.32 -4.89
N ALA A 169 21.56 8.44 -4.35
CA ALA A 169 22.73 8.82 -3.57
C ALA A 169 23.85 9.47 -4.40
N ARG A 170 23.97 9.10 -5.68
CA ARG A 170 25.02 9.59 -6.58
C ARG A 170 24.59 10.74 -7.48
N PHE A 171 23.33 10.73 -7.93
CA PHE A 171 22.83 11.65 -8.95
C PHE A 171 21.67 12.52 -8.46
N GLU A 172 21.32 12.45 -7.17
CA GLU A 172 20.25 13.24 -6.53
C GLU A 172 18.90 13.16 -7.27
N THR A 173 18.67 12.05 -7.97
CA THR A 173 17.48 11.88 -8.81
C THR A 173 16.21 11.84 -7.95
N ASN A 174 15.07 12.19 -8.54
CA ASN A 174 13.79 12.05 -7.86
C ASN A 174 13.46 10.55 -7.65
N GLU A 175 13.57 10.11 -6.39
CA GLU A 175 13.31 8.72 -5.96
C GLU A 175 11.88 8.24 -6.22
N ILE A 176 10.90 9.15 -6.24
CA ILE A 176 9.51 8.83 -6.57
C ILE A 176 9.45 8.30 -8.00
N ILE A 177 10.09 9.02 -8.94
CA ILE A 177 10.08 8.66 -10.37
C ILE A 177 10.93 7.41 -10.60
N THR A 178 12.15 7.34 -10.05
CA THR A 178 13.04 6.20 -10.30
C THR A 178 12.47 4.90 -9.73
N THR A 179 11.89 4.92 -8.52
CA THR A 179 11.29 3.71 -7.93
C THR A 179 10.01 3.29 -8.66
N LEU A 180 9.20 4.25 -9.12
CA LEU A 180 8.04 3.95 -9.96
C LEU A 180 8.46 3.32 -11.31
N MET A 181 9.49 3.84 -11.96
CA MET A 181 10.02 3.27 -13.21
C MET A 181 10.58 1.85 -12.99
N MET A 182 11.29 1.64 -11.87
CA MET A 182 11.76 0.30 -11.48
C MET A 182 10.61 -0.69 -11.26
N SER A 183 9.42 -0.21 -10.86
CA SER A 183 8.22 -1.06 -10.76
C SER A 183 7.86 -1.68 -12.11
N PHE A 184 7.76 -0.85 -13.16
CA PHE A 184 7.42 -1.32 -14.51
C PHE A 184 8.46 -2.29 -15.08
N ILE A 185 9.74 -2.00 -14.88
CA ILE A 185 10.84 -2.88 -15.32
C ILE A 185 10.74 -4.23 -14.60
N GLY A 186 10.54 -4.22 -13.29
CA GLY A 186 10.47 -5.46 -12.50
C GLY A 186 9.26 -6.32 -12.85
N VAL A 187 8.10 -5.69 -13.12
CA VAL A 187 6.93 -6.39 -13.66
C VAL A 187 7.24 -7.05 -15.01
N GLY A 188 7.94 -6.36 -15.89
CA GLY A 188 8.40 -6.93 -17.17
C GLY A 188 9.32 -8.14 -16.99
N ILE A 189 10.32 -8.03 -16.10
CA ILE A 189 11.25 -9.13 -15.80
C ILE A 189 10.52 -10.33 -15.19
N ALA A 190 9.62 -10.11 -14.23
CA ALA A 190 8.82 -11.18 -13.64
C ALA A 190 8.00 -11.92 -14.71
N ASN A 191 7.40 -11.19 -15.66
CA ASN A 191 6.69 -11.80 -16.79
C ASN A 191 7.61 -12.64 -17.68
N LEU A 192 8.83 -12.17 -17.95
CA LEU A 192 9.82 -12.94 -18.72
C LEU A 192 10.23 -14.22 -17.98
N LEU A 193 10.41 -14.15 -16.67
CA LEU A 193 10.76 -15.31 -15.84
C LEU A 193 9.65 -16.37 -15.83
N VAL A 194 8.39 -15.94 -15.71
CA VAL A 194 7.22 -16.85 -15.72
C VAL A 194 6.99 -17.49 -17.08
N ARG A 195 7.29 -16.78 -18.19
CA ARG A 195 7.17 -17.30 -19.57
C ARG A 195 8.40 -18.08 -20.04
N GLY A 196 9.48 -18.06 -19.27
CA GLY A 196 10.75 -18.67 -19.63
C GLY A 196 11.13 -19.76 -18.63
N PRO A 197 12.14 -19.52 -17.78
CA PRO A 197 12.74 -20.56 -16.94
C PRO A 197 11.79 -21.18 -15.91
N PHE A 198 10.76 -20.45 -15.46
CA PHE A 198 9.84 -20.95 -14.43
C PHE A 198 8.47 -21.32 -14.97
N GLN A 199 8.31 -21.41 -16.30
CA GLN A 199 7.04 -21.82 -16.88
C GLN A 199 6.73 -23.27 -16.49
N ASP A 200 5.49 -23.51 -16.06
CA ASP A 200 4.94 -24.84 -15.88
C ASP A 200 4.86 -25.57 -17.24
N PRO A 201 5.57 -26.69 -17.44
CA PRO A 201 5.56 -27.42 -18.70
C PRO A 201 4.20 -28.06 -19.01
N ASP A 202 3.35 -28.27 -18.01
CA ASP A 202 2.08 -28.97 -18.16
C ASP A 202 0.92 -28.03 -18.58
N VAL A 203 1.16 -26.72 -18.60
CA VAL A 203 0.11 -25.72 -18.83
C VAL A 203 0.53 -24.71 -19.91
N VAL A 204 -0.38 -24.47 -20.85
CA VAL A 204 -0.16 -23.54 -21.97
C VAL A 204 -0.19 -22.07 -21.49
N VAL A 205 -1.00 -21.80 -20.47
CA VAL A 205 -1.08 -20.47 -19.85
C VAL A 205 0.20 -20.22 -19.06
N PRO A 206 0.91 -19.09 -19.28
CA PRO A 206 2.11 -18.77 -18.54
C PRO A 206 1.84 -18.66 -17.04
N GLN A 207 2.29 -19.65 -16.29
CA GLN A 207 2.24 -19.69 -14.83
C GLN A 207 3.45 -20.47 -14.30
N THR A 208 3.74 -20.29 -13.02
CA THR A 208 4.77 -21.08 -12.33
C THR A 208 4.20 -22.41 -11.87
N GLN A 209 5.07 -23.40 -11.70
CA GLN A 209 4.67 -24.71 -11.20
C GLN A 209 4.00 -24.60 -9.82
N SER A 210 2.87 -25.28 -9.67
CA SER A 210 2.15 -25.34 -8.41
C SER A 210 2.86 -26.29 -7.43
N ILE A 211 2.92 -25.89 -6.17
CA ILE A 211 3.60 -26.64 -5.11
C ILE A 211 2.55 -27.39 -4.27
N PRO A 212 2.84 -28.61 -3.78
CA PRO A 212 1.98 -29.30 -2.83
C PRO A 212 1.69 -28.48 -1.58
N LEU A 213 0.48 -28.63 -1.03
CA LEU A 213 0.04 -27.96 0.19
C LEU A 213 0.97 -28.20 1.39
N ASP A 214 1.57 -29.39 1.47
CA ASP A 214 2.48 -29.78 2.57
C ASP A 214 3.79 -28.98 2.57
N SER A 215 4.16 -28.41 1.43
CA SER A 215 5.35 -27.56 1.30
C SER A 215 5.02 -26.06 1.37
N MET A 216 3.75 -25.70 1.56
CA MET A 216 3.32 -24.33 1.81
C MET A 216 3.35 -24.00 3.32
N LEU A 217 3.15 -22.73 3.66
CA LEU A 217 2.96 -22.36 5.07
C LEU A 217 1.71 -23.07 5.63
N PRO A 218 1.80 -23.67 6.82
CA PRO A 218 0.69 -24.43 7.39
C PRO A 218 -0.52 -23.54 7.67
N TYR A 219 -1.71 -24.11 7.55
CA TYR A 219 -2.96 -23.46 7.93
C TYR A 219 -3.20 -23.55 9.44
N ILE A 220 -3.85 -22.53 9.98
CA ILE A 220 -4.37 -22.54 11.35
C ILE A 220 -5.51 -23.59 11.39
N PRO A 221 -5.45 -24.58 12.30
CA PRO A 221 -6.43 -25.67 12.37
C PRO A 221 -7.87 -25.16 12.37
N GLY A 222 -8.71 -25.73 11.49
CA GLY A 222 -10.13 -25.36 11.35
C GLY A 222 -10.40 -24.11 10.50
N THR A 223 -9.37 -23.50 9.92
CA THR A 223 -9.50 -22.30 9.06
C THR A 223 -8.76 -22.46 7.74
N ARG A 224 -9.03 -21.56 6.78
CA ARG A 224 -8.26 -21.40 5.53
C ARG A 224 -7.13 -20.37 5.66
N ILE A 225 -6.82 -19.93 6.88
CA ILE A 225 -5.83 -18.88 7.14
C ILE A 225 -4.48 -19.53 7.37
N HIS A 226 -3.45 -19.13 6.63
CA HIS A 226 -2.09 -19.62 6.85
C HIS A 226 -1.40 -18.86 8.00
N VAL A 227 -0.44 -19.52 8.67
CA VAL A 227 0.32 -18.95 9.80
C VAL A 227 1.08 -17.65 9.45
N GLY A 228 1.26 -17.37 8.16
CA GLY A 228 1.87 -16.12 7.69
C GLY A 228 1.13 -14.86 8.17
N LEU A 229 -0.18 -14.94 8.44
CA LEU A 229 -0.91 -13.80 9.04
C LEU A 229 -0.38 -13.46 10.44
N ILE A 230 -0.10 -14.50 11.25
CA ILE A 230 0.45 -14.32 12.59
C ILE A 230 1.85 -13.71 12.49
N VAL A 231 2.68 -14.19 11.56
CA VAL A 231 4.00 -13.62 11.29
C VAL A 231 3.89 -12.14 10.91
N ALA A 232 2.96 -11.78 10.01
CA ALA A 232 2.75 -10.39 9.60
C ALA A 232 2.34 -9.48 10.77
N VAL A 233 1.41 -9.93 11.62
CA VAL A 233 1.00 -9.18 12.81
C VAL A 233 2.16 -9.02 13.79
N VAL A 234 2.93 -10.07 14.05
CA VAL A 234 4.10 -10.02 14.93
C VAL A 234 5.13 -9.02 14.40
N VAL A 235 5.43 -9.03 13.10
CA VAL A 235 6.35 -8.07 12.48
C VAL A 235 5.85 -6.62 12.65
N VAL A 236 4.56 -6.37 12.41
CA VAL A 236 3.96 -5.05 12.61
C VAL A 236 4.06 -4.60 14.06
N LEU A 237 3.77 -5.49 15.02
CA LEU A 237 3.89 -5.18 16.45
C LEU A 237 5.34 -4.83 16.81
N ILE A 238 6.31 -5.63 16.39
CA ILE A 238 7.73 -5.36 16.64
C ILE A 238 8.12 -3.97 16.09
N LEU A 239 7.73 -3.66 14.85
CA LEU A 239 8.03 -2.37 14.22
C LEU A 239 7.27 -1.19 14.82
N HIS A 240 6.16 -1.42 15.51
CA HIS A 240 5.44 -0.38 16.23
C HIS A 240 6.20 0.06 17.50
N TRP A 241 6.88 -0.88 18.16
CA TRP A 241 7.66 -0.63 19.37
C TRP A 241 9.01 0.04 19.09
N VAL A 242 9.58 -0.17 17.89
CA VAL A 242 10.77 0.53 17.38
C VAL A 242 10.39 1.89 16.83
#